data_AF-A0A814KZ93-F1
#
_entry.id   AF-A0A814KZ93-F1
#
_cell.length_a   1.000
_cell.length_b   1.000
_cell.length_c   1.000
_cell.angle_alpha   90.00
_cell.angle_beta   90.00
_cell.angle_gamma   90.00
#
_symmetry.space_group_name_H-M   'P 1'
#
loop_
_entity.id
_entity.type
_entity.pdbx_description
1 polymer ?
#
loop_
_entity_poly.entity_id
_entity_poly.type
_entity_poly.pdbx_seq_one_letter_code
_entity_poly.pdbx_strand_id
1 'polypeptide(L)'
;MDFYLPLLNITNDSNIPSQQDMIKRFSNYFQYFKFWLSNQSINVTSKPLVLTEVGYPSSLAGLALPSGNPAVQCVGNYSANFTLQDMAFKALFQALDENKGICNGTIIFWWDNPSSMDYYKEKDSNYWRCSWTVRGKPAECTIAEAFDGTCSTNRNVRQ
;
A
#
# COMPACT_ATOMS: atom_id res chain seq x y z
N MET A 1 10.34 -1.02 -10.28
CA MET A 1 9.74 -2.38 -10.19
C MET A 1 8.39 -2.22 -9.54
N ASP A 2 7.34 -2.67 -10.21
CA ASP A 2 5.99 -2.60 -9.63
C ASP A 2 5.92 -3.55 -8.44
N PHE A 3 5.37 -3.09 -7.34
CA PHE A 3 5.50 -3.76 -6.06
C PHE A 3 4.13 -3.99 -5.43
N TYR A 4 3.67 -5.22 -5.57
CA TYR A 4 2.41 -5.71 -5.04
C TYR A 4 2.66 -6.98 -4.24
N LEU A 5 2.77 -6.84 -2.91
CA LEU A 5 2.98 -7.97 -2.00
C LEU A 5 1.66 -8.32 -1.29
N PRO A 6 1.05 -9.48 -1.56
CA PRO A 6 -0.08 -9.98 -0.78
C PRO A 6 0.27 -10.12 0.70
N LEU A 7 -0.52 -9.48 1.57
CA LEU A 7 -0.34 -9.49 3.03
C LEU A 7 -1.28 -10.45 3.74
N LEU A 8 -2.28 -10.96 3.02
CA LEU A 8 -3.32 -11.84 3.50
C LEU A 8 -3.63 -12.90 2.44
N ASN A 9 -3.94 -14.12 2.84
CA ASN A 9 -4.61 -15.08 1.97
C ASN A 9 -6.06 -15.26 2.43
N ILE A 10 -6.99 -14.58 1.76
CA ILE A 10 -8.39 -14.53 2.19
C ILE A 10 -9.13 -15.88 2.14
N THR A 11 -8.59 -16.90 1.47
CA THR A 11 -9.18 -18.25 1.47
C THR A 11 -8.75 -19.07 2.68
N ASN A 12 -7.58 -18.77 3.24
CA ASN A 12 -6.92 -19.62 4.24
C ASN A 12 -6.76 -18.93 5.60
N ASP A 13 -6.69 -17.60 5.62
CA ASP A 13 -6.49 -16.81 6.82
C ASP A 13 -7.85 -16.43 7.41
N SER A 14 -8.10 -16.86 8.65
CA SER A 14 -9.33 -16.56 9.39
C SER A 14 -9.28 -15.22 10.13
N ASN A 15 -8.09 -14.63 10.25
CA ASN A 15 -7.85 -13.41 11.01
C ASN A 15 -7.12 -12.38 10.14
N ILE A 16 -7.45 -11.10 10.38
CA ILE A 16 -6.69 -9.98 9.83
C ILE A 16 -5.26 -10.02 10.42
N PRO A 17 -4.20 -9.97 9.59
CA PRO A 17 -2.82 -9.98 10.08
C PRO A 17 -2.54 -8.74 10.94
N SER A 18 -1.74 -8.92 12.00
CA SER A 18 -1.27 -7.79 12.77
C SER A 18 -0.30 -6.93 11.95
N GLN A 19 -0.08 -5.67 12.36
CA GLN A 19 0.93 -4.83 11.71
C GLN A 19 2.32 -5.51 11.79
N GLN A 20 2.64 -6.20 12.89
CA GLN A 20 3.91 -6.93 13.04
C GLN A 20 4.05 -8.08 12.04
N ASP A 21 2.97 -8.80 11.76
CA ASP A 21 2.97 -9.85 10.73
C ASP A 21 3.17 -9.27 9.34
N MET A 22 2.56 -8.11 9.06
CA MET A 22 2.77 -7.39 7.79
C MET A 22 4.23 -6.92 7.65
N ILE A 23 4.82 -6.35 8.71
CA ILE A 23 6.24 -5.95 8.74
C ILE A 23 7.12 -7.15 8.43
N LYS A 24 6.89 -8.28 9.11
CA LYS A 24 7.65 -9.51 8.88
C LYS A 24 7.55 -9.98 7.42
N ARG A 25 6.36 -9.92 6.81
CA ARG A 25 6.16 -10.27 5.39
C ARG A 25 6.95 -9.36 4.47
N PHE A 26 6.90 -8.05 4.66
CA PHE A 26 7.69 -7.09 3.88
C PHE A 26 9.20 -7.29 4.07
N SER A 27 9.66 -7.40 5.32
CA SER A 27 11.07 -7.61 5.63
C SER A 27 11.59 -8.92 5.01
N ASN A 28 10.81 -10.01 5.05
CA ASN A 28 11.17 -11.26 4.37
C ASN A 28 11.29 -11.08 2.84
N TYR A 29 10.36 -10.35 2.22
CA TYR A 29 10.44 -10.05 0.78
C TYR A 29 11.71 -9.26 0.46
N PHE A 30 12.00 -8.21 1.22
CA PHE A 30 13.17 -7.37 1.00
C PHE A 30 14.47 -8.15 1.24
N GLN A 31 14.55 -9.00 2.25
CA GLN A 31 15.70 -9.89 2.46
C GLN A 31 15.91 -10.86 1.29
N TYR A 32 14.83 -11.48 0.78
CA TYR A 32 14.92 -12.34 -0.40
C TYR A 32 15.40 -11.56 -1.62
N PHE A 33 14.85 -10.37 -1.85
CA PHE A 33 15.25 -9.50 -2.95
C PHE A 33 16.70 -9.03 -2.82
N LYS A 34 17.16 -8.69 -1.61
CA LYS A 34 18.57 -8.35 -1.33
C LYS A 34 19.51 -9.51 -1.65
N PHE A 35 19.12 -10.73 -1.27
CA PHE A 35 19.88 -11.93 -1.63
C PHE A 35 19.94 -12.11 -3.15
N TRP A 36 18.82 -12.02 -3.85
CA TRP A 36 18.80 -12.07 -5.32
C TRP A 36 19.70 -11.00 -5.94
N LEU A 37 19.61 -9.76 -5.45
CA LEU A 37 20.38 -8.62 -5.93
C LEU A 37 21.89 -8.84 -5.74
N SER A 38 22.31 -9.38 -4.58
CA SER A 38 23.73 -9.68 -4.31
C SER A 38 24.34 -10.73 -5.24
N ASN A 39 23.50 -11.51 -5.93
CA ASN A 39 23.92 -12.49 -6.92
C ASN A 39 23.87 -11.96 -8.36
N GLN A 40 23.55 -10.67 -8.57
CA GLN A 40 23.54 -10.05 -9.89
C GLN A 40 24.90 -9.42 -10.23
N SER A 41 25.13 -9.19 -11.53
CA SER A 41 26.33 -8.48 -11.99
C SER A 41 26.37 -7.03 -11.51
N ILE A 42 27.57 -6.43 -11.48
CA ILE A 42 27.76 -5.01 -11.10
C ILE A 42 26.92 -4.04 -11.94
N ASN A 43 26.62 -4.38 -13.20
CA ASN A 43 25.78 -3.57 -14.07
C ASN A 43 24.33 -3.47 -13.59
N VAL A 44 23.87 -4.44 -12.79
CA VAL A 44 22.55 -4.46 -12.17
C VAL A 44 22.63 -3.87 -10.77
N THR A 45 23.58 -4.31 -9.95
CA THR A 45 23.67 -3.87 -8.53
C THR A 45 24.10 -2.42 -8.34
N SER A 46 24.73 -1.81 -9.34
CA SER A 46 25.08 -0.37 -9.34
C SER A 46 23.91 0.54 -9.68
N LYS A 47 22.75 0.01 -10.09
CA LYS A 47 21.59 0.82 -10.46
C LYS A 47 20.77 1.18 -9.21
N PRO A 48 20.27 2.43 -9.11
CA PRO A 48 19.32 2.77 -8.08
C PRO A 48 18.03 1.96 -8.28
N LEU A 49 17.46 1.50 -7.17
CA LEU A 49 16.25 0.70 -7.16
C LEU A 49 15.10 1.52 -6.62
N VAL A 50 14.00 1.56 -7.38
CA VAL A 50 12.78 2.29 -7.01
C VAL A 50 11.59 1.35 -7.15
N LEU A 51 10.71 1.33 -6.15
CA LEU A 51 9.41 0.68 -6.26
C LEU A 51 8.49 1.61 -7.05
N THR A 52 8.09 1.20 -8.26
CA THR A 52 7.44 2.09 -9.24
C THR A 52 5.93 2.14 -9.10
N GLU A 53 5.34 1.13 -8.48
CA GLU A 53 3.92 1.11 -8.13
C GLU A 53 3.77 0.45 -6.77
N VAL A 54 3.41 1.23 -5.76
CA VAL A 54 3.17 0.75 -4.40
C VAL A 54 1.78 1.18 -3.99
N GLY A 55 0.89 0.23 -3.75
CA GLY A 55 -0.45 0.57 -3.30
C GLY A 55 -1.24 -0.62 -2.80
N TYR A 56 -2.19 -0.33 -1.91
CA TYR A 56 -3.16 -1.28 -1.40
C TYR A 56 -4.54 -0.65 -1.49
N PRO A 57 -5.53 -1.30 -2.12
CA PRO A 57 -6.93 -0.90 -2.00
C PRO A 57 -7.34 -0.92 -0.52
N SER A 58 -8.16 0.04 -0.08
CA SER A 58 -8.60 0.13 1.32
C SER A 58 -9.71 -0.87 1.66
N SER A 59 -9.40 -2.16 1.60
CA SER A 59 -10.30 -3.28 1.88
C SER A 59 -9.53 -4.56 2.21
N LEU A 60 -10.25 -5.59 2.67
CA LEU A 60 -9.67 -6.91 2.95
C LEU A 60 -9.15 -7.59 1.66
N ALA A 61 -9.92 -7.53 0.58
CA ALA A 61 -9.50 -8.00 -0.74
C ALA A 61 -8.25 -7.27 -1.25
N GLY A 62 -8.12 -5.98 -0.93
CA GLY A 62 -6.94 -5.18 -1.27
C GLY A 62 -5.64 -5.66 -0.62
N LEU A 63 -5.71 -6.21 0.60
CA LEU A 63 -4.54 -6.84 1.22
C LEU A 63 -4.17 -8.18 0.58
N ALA A 64 -5.17 -8.92 0.09
CA ALA A 64 -4.96 -10.22 -0.53
C ALA A 64 -4.49 -10.13 -1.99
N LEU A 65 -4.97 -9.13 -2.72
CA LEU A 65 -4.62 -8.89 -4.12
C LEU A 65 -4.36 -7.39 -4.34
N PRO A 66 -3.16 -6.89 -3.99
CA PRO A 66 -2.86 -5.45 -4.03
C PRO A 66 -2.88 -4.83 -5.42
N SER A 67 -2.65 -5.63 -6.47
CA SER A 67 -2.75 -5.21 -7.87
C SER A 67 -4.17 -5.35 -8.45
N GLY A 68 -5.10 -5.92 -7.68
CA GLY A 68 -6.44 -6.26 -8.16
C GLY A 68 -7.37 -5.05 -8.20
N ASN A 69 -8.16 -4.95 -9.26
CA ASN A 69 -9.19 -3.91 -9.37
C ASN A 69 -10.20 -4.02 -8.22
N PRO A 70 -10.42 -2.95 -7.43
CA PRO A 70 -11.46 -2.92 -6.43
C PRO A 70 -12.84 -3.03 -7.09
N ALA A 71 -13.76 -3.70 -6.41
CA ALA A 71 -15.15 -3.75 -6.85
C ALA A 71 -15.77 -2.35 -6.87
N VAL A 72 -16.59 -2.06 -7.89
CA VAL A 72 -17.24 -0.75 -8.08
C VAL A 72 -18.03 -0.31 -6.83
N GLN A 73 -18.70 -1.24 -6.16
CA GLN A 73 -19.63 -0.97 -5.06
C GLN A 73 -19.02 -1.08 -3.66
N CYS A 74 -17.75 -1.50 -3.52
CA CYS A 74 -17.09 -1.67 -2.22
C CYS A 74 -17.89 -2.50 -1.19
N VAL A 75 -18.32 -3.71 -1.56
CA VAL A 75 -19.11 -4.63 -0.69
C VAL A 75 -18.36 -5.93 -0.38
N GLY A 76 -18.79 -6.63 0.68
CA GLY A 76 -18.19 -7.90 1.09
C GLY A 76 -16.71 -7.74 1.44
N ASN A 77 -15.83 -8.53 0.82
CA ASN A 77 -14.38 -8.42 1.00
C ASN A 77 -13.78 -7.12 0.46
N TYR A 78 -14.52 -6.38 -0.38
CA TYR A 78 -14.15 -5.04 -0.84
C TYR A 78 -14.73 -3.93 0.04
N SER A 79 -15.37 -4.24 1.17
CA SER A 79 -15.87 -3.21 2.08
C SER A 79 -14.74 -2.30 2.57
N ALA A 80 -15.05 -1.01 2.66
CA ALA A 80 -14.09 0.02 3.04
C ALA A 80 -13.47 -0.26 4.41
N ASN A 81 -12.15 -0.32 4.45
CA ASN A 81 -11.38 -0.46 5.67
C ASN A 81 -10.08 0.34 5.54
N PHE A 82 -10.13 1.60 5.95
CA PHE A 82 -9.00 2.53 5.85
C PHE A 82 -7.86 2.17 6.80
N THR A 83 -8.17 1.55 7.94
CA THR A 83 -7.18 1.06 8.91
C THR A 83 -6.27 0.01 8.28
N LEU A 84 -6.81 -0.91 7.46
CA LEU A 84 -5.99 -1.92 6.80
C LEU A 84 -4.99 -1.31 5.81
N GLN A 85 -5.43 -0.31 5.02
CA GLN A 85 -4.54 0.40 4.11
C GLN A 85 -3.42 1.12 4.88
N ASP A 86 -3.79 1.81 5.97
CA ASP A 86 -2.84 2.50 6.84
C ASP A 86 -1.82 1.55 7.48
N MET A 87 -2.28 0.43 8.02
CA MET A 87 -1.42 -0.62 8.58
C MET A 87 -0.45 -1.18 7.53
N ALA A 88 -0.90 -1.39 6.30
CA ALA A 88 -0.04 -1.87 5.22
C ALA A 88 1.08 -0.87 4.87
N PHE A 89 0.76 0.43 4.80
CA PHE A 89 1.79 1.45 4.56
C PHE A 89 2.73 1.61 5.75
N LYS A 90 2.23 1.61 7.00
CA LYS A 90 3.09 1.63 8.20
C LYS A 90 4.06 0.47 8.20
N ALA A 91 3.56 -0.73 7.92
CA ALA A 91 4.37 -1.93 7.85
C ALA A 91 5.42 -1.88 6.73
N LEU A 92 5.05 -1.36 5.55
CA LEU A 92 5.97 -1.19 4.42
C LEU A 92 7.12 -0.25 4.78
N PHE A 93 6.81 0.96 5.29
CA PHE A 93 7.85 1.96 5.57
C PHE A 93 8.74 1.53 6.73
N GLN A 94 8.19 0.89 7.76
CA GLN A 94 9.00 0.29 8.80
C GLN A 94 9.93 -0.80 8.23
N ALA A 95 9.44 -1.69 7.37
CA ALA A 95 10.28 -2.71 6.76
C ALA A 95 11.36 -2.13 5.84
N LEU A 96 11.08 -1.03 5.12
CA LEU A 96 12.09 -0.30 4.36
C LEU A 96 13.16 0.32 5.26
N ASP A 97 12.77 0.89 6.41
CA ASP A 97 13.70 1.42 7.40
C ASP A 97 14.55 0.32 8.06
N GLU A 98 13.98 -0.85 8.36
CA GLU A 98 14.71 -2.02 8.86
C GLU A 98 15.68 -2.61 7.81
N ASN A 99 15.44 -2.34 6.53
CA ASN A 99 16.22 -2.87 5.42
C ASN A 99 16.83 -1.75 4.55
N LYS A 100 17.43 -0.74 5.20
CA LYS A 100 18.04 0.42 4.52
C LYS A 100 19.00 0.01 3.41
N GLY A 101 18.99 0.79 2.33
CA GLY A 101 19.89 0.62 1.19
C GLY A 101 19.44 -0.42 0.15
N ILE A 102 18.33 -1.13 0.37
CA ILE A 102 17.75 -1.99 -0.68
C ILE A 102 17.04 -1.17 -1.76
N CYS A 103 16.38 -0.09 -1.35
CA CYS A 103 15.56 0.74 -2.23
C CYS A 103 15.88 2.21 -1.98
N ASN A 104 15.91 3.00 -3.06
CA ASN A 104 16.17 4.43 -3.05
C ASN A 104 14.89 5.28 -2.97
N GLY A 105 13.73 4.68 -3.19
CA GLY A 105 12.46 5.40 -3.11
C GLY A 105 11.26 4.59 -3.55
N THR A 106 10.07 5.12 -3.29
CA THR A 106 8.80 4.50 -3.66
C THR A 106 7.92 5.51 -4.39
N ILE A 107 7.20 5.02 -5.40
CA ILE A 107 6.17 5.76 -6.11
C ILE A 107 4.83 5.16 -5.68
N ILE A 108 4.01 5.99 -5.03
CA ILE A 108 2.71 5.57 -4.53
C ILE A 108 1.72 5.49 -5.69
N PHE A 109 1.15 4.30 -5.87
CA PHE A 109 0.19 4.04 -6.92
C PHE A 109 -1.15 4.72 -6.60
N TRP A 110 -1.68 5.44 -7.59
CA TRP A 110 -3.04 6.03 -7.57
C TRP A 110 -3.31 7.00 -6.42
N TRP A 111 -2.36 7.89 -6.11
CA TRP A 111 -2.47 8.88 -5.02
C TRP A 111 -3.81 9.61 -4.96
N ASP A 112 -4.30 10.09 -6.12
CA ASP A 112 -5.48 10.95 -6.25
C ASP A 112 -6.50 10.42 -7.27
N ASN A 113 -6.50 9.11 -7.50
CA ASN A 113 -7.43 8.48 -8.41
C ASN A 113 -8.08 7.28 -7.72
N PRO A 114 -9.36 7.36 -7.33
CA PRO A 114 -10.23 8.55 -7.36
C PRO A 114 -9.81 9.64 -6.37
N SER A 115 -10.15 10.91 -6.62
CA SER A 115 -9.63 12.03 -5.83
C SER A 115 -10.34 12.30 -4.50
N SER A 116 -11.59 11.86 -4.37
CA SER A 116 -12.46 12.22 -3.26
C SER A 116 -13.66 11.28 -3.15
N MET A 117 -14.36 11.31 -2.02
CA MET A 117 -15.56 10.48 -1.76
C MET A 117 -16.71 10.71 -2.74
N ASP A 118 -16.78 11.90 -3.34
CA ASP A 118 -17.77 12.28 -4.35
C ASP A 118 -17.31 11.97 -5.78
N TYR A 119 -16.18 11.29 -5.96
CA TYR A 119 -15.74 10.86 -7.28
C TYR A 119 -16.71 9.83 -7.86
N TYR A 120 -17.26 10.14 -9.04
CA TYR A 120 -18.17 9.26 -9.77
C TYR A 120 -17.42 8.50 -10.86
N LYS A 121 -17.15 7.22 -10.62
CA LYS A 121 -16.81 6.28 -11.71
C LYS A 121 -18.08 5.53 -12.10
N GLU A 122 -18.41 5.50 -13.39
CA GLU A 122 -19.45 4.59 -13.91
C GLU A 122 -20.80 4.67 -13.16
N LYS A 123 -21.17 5.86 -12.66
CA LYS A 123 -22.39 6.18 -11.88
C LYS A 123 -22.42 5.68 -10.43
N ASP A 124 -21.29 5.29 -9.84
CA ASP A 124 -21.18 4.94 -8.41
C ASP A 124 -20.10 5.79 -7.71
N SER A 125 -20.47 6.46 -6.62
CA SER A 125 -19.57 7.25 -5.78
C SER A 125 -18.84 6.42 -4.72
N ASN A 126 -19.17 5.13 -4.57
CA ASN A 126 -18.61 4.31 -3.50
C ASN A 126 -17.17 3.86 -3.77
N TYR A 127 -16.72 3.87 -5.03
CA TYR A 127 -15.42 3.35 -5.46
C TYR A 127 -14.24 3.91 -4.65
N TRP A 128 -14.25 5.21 -4.30
CA TRP A 128 -13.20 5.84 -3.49
C TRP A 128 -12.95 5.14 -2.16
N ARG A 129 -13.99 4.58 -1.54
CA ARG A 129 -13.92 4.00 -0.20
C ARG A 129 -13.11 2.71 -0.16
N CYS A 130 -12.99 1.97 -1.25
CA CYS A 130 -12.20 0.74 -1.30
C CYS A 130 -11.05 0.78 -2.30
N SER A 131 -10.87 1.88 -3.04
CA SER A 131 -9.80 2.05 -4.02
C SER A 131 -8.41 2.26 -3.41
N TRP A 132 -7.39 2.29 -4.27
CA TRP A 132 -5.99 2.51 -3.90
C TRP A 132 -5.65 3.90 -3.39
N THR A 133 -6.38 4.95 -3.83
CA THR A 133 -6.12 6.31 -3.36
C THR A 133 -6.00 6.35 -1.85
N VAL A 134 -4.97 7.05 -1.40
CA VAL A 134 -4.69 7.30 0.00
C VAL A 134 -5.19 8.66 0.43
N ARG A 135 -5.44 9.57 -0.54
CA ARG A 135 -5.90 10.93 -0.28
C ARG A 135 -7.20 10.92 0.50
N GLY A 136 -7.23 11.67 1.60
CA GLY A 136 -8.36 11.76 2.53
C GLY A 136 -8.53 10.54 3.43
N LYS A 137 -7.57 9.60 3.44
CA LYS A 137 -7.55 8.42 4.30
C LYS A 137 -6.34 8.47 5.26
N PRO A 138 -6.33 7.72 6.37
CA PRO A 138 -5.23 7.74 7.32
C PRO A 138 -3.86 7.39 6.71
N ALA A 139 -3.84 6.55 5.67
CA ALA A 139 -2.62 6.20 4.95
C ALA A 139 -1.90 7.41 4.31
N GLU A 140 -2.62 8.49 3.96
CA GLU A 140 -1.99 9.73 3.49
C GLU A 140 -1.03 10.32 4.54
N CYS A 141 -1.42 10.30 5.82
CA CYS A 141 -0.55 10.76 6.90
C CYS A 141 0.68 9.89 7.04
N THR A 142 0.50 8.57 7.09
CA THR A 142 1.60 7.61 7.20
C THR A 142 2.61 7.80 6.08
N ILE A 143 2.14 8.04 4.84
CA ILE A 143 3.04 8.29 3.73
C ILE A 143 3.71 9.66 3.86
N ALA A 144 2.97 10.71 4.22
CA ALA A 144 3.56 12.03 4.42
C ALA A 144 4.69 11.96 5.47
N GLU A 145 4.47 11.33 6.62
CA GLU A 145 5.47 11.13 7.66
C GLU A 145 6.69 10.36 7.16
N ALA A 146 6.50 9.31 6.37
CA ALA A 146 7.60 8.52 5.80
C ALA A 146 8.48 9.30 4.80
N PHE A 147 7.97 10.42 4.26
CA PHE A 147 8.69 11.33 3.36
C PHE A 147 9.03 12.68 4.03
N ASP A 148 9.09 12.72 5.37
CA ASP A 148 9.37 13.94 6.15
C ASP A 148 8.40 15.10 5.86
N GLY A 149 7.20 14.77 5.37
CA GLY A 149 6.12 15.69 5.08
C GLY A 149 5.19 15.89 6.29
N THR A 150 4.24 16.81 6.13
CA THR A 150 3.23 17.10 7.16
C THR A 150 1.88 16.51 6.79
N CYS A 151 1.23 15.81 7.71
CA CYS A 151 -0.13 15.36 7.44
C CYS A 151 -1.13 16.52 7.41
N SER A 152 -1.92 16.60 6.34
CA SER A 152 -2.94 17.62 6.14
C SER A 152 -4.32 17.14 6.59
N THR A 153 -4.48 16.66 7.83
CA THR A 153 -5.79 16.20 8.36
C THR A 153 -6.83 17.31 8.53
N ASN A 154 -6.48 18.58 8.33
CA ASN A 154 -7.39 19.72 8.52
C ASN A 154 -8.35 20.01 7.35
N ARG A 155 -8.46 19.14 6.34
CA ARG A 155 -9.50 19.28 5.31
C ARG A 155 -10.73 18.44 5.68
N ASN A 156 -11.57 19.01 6.53
CA ASN A 156 -12.98 18.64 6.78
C ASN A 156 -13.42 17.34 6.09
N VAL A 157 -13.23 16.19 6.75
CA VAL A 157 -13.99 14.99 6.43
C VAL A 157 -15.44 15.34 6.74
N ARG A 158 -16.19 15.77 5.72
CA ARG A 158 -17.65 15.83 5.82
C ARG A 158 -18.10 14.39 6.00
N GLN A 159 -18.46 14.05 7.23
CA GLN A 159 -19.15 12.81 7.58
C GLN A 159 -20.46 12.70 6.81
#